data_AF-A0A365TAG6-F1
#
_entry.id   AF-A0A365TAG6-F1
#
_cell.length_a   1.000
_cell.length_b   1.000
_cell.length_c   1.000
_cell.angle_alpha   90.00
_cell.angle_beta   90.00
_cell.angle_gamma   90.00
#
_symmetry.space_group_name_H-M   'P 1'
#
loop_
_entity.id
_entity.type
_entity.pdbx_description
1 polymer ?
#
loop_
_entity_poly.entity_id
_entity_poly.type
_entity_poly.pdbx_seq_one_letter_code
_entity_poly.pdbx_strand_id
1 'polypeptide(L)'
;MLDDDGLEVVDHGGMAAETPVVAEGRLYAATVPPTASTNDVYTAYGNLHVLAGSGERPPAERRFGESDRPEDEPVSACIETDPSLDACGLDAGDAVELDAGCSSGTDPDFVWEADGDEKRGESIVVTVPECGNLAVTLTVTDGDGDTDTASVVVSAN
;
A
#
# COMPACT_ATOMS: atom_id res chain seq x y z
N MET A 1 -27.45 23.72 39.75
CA MET A 1 -28.71 24.44 39.46
C MET A 1 -29.61 23.45 38.75
N LEU A 2 -30.94 23.58 38.81
CA LEU A 2 -31.85 22.78 37.97
C LEU A 2 -32.31 23.70 36.82
N ASP A 3 -32.46 23.17 35.62
CA ASP A 3 -33.14 23.89 34.52
C ASP A 3 -34.67 23.78 34.65
N ASP A 4 -35.40 24.48 33.78
CA ASP A 4 -36.86 24.72 33.88
C ASP A 4 -37.70 23.42 33.82
N ASP A 5 -37.10 22.30 33.41
CA ASP A 5 -37.69 20.96 33.36
C ASP A 5 -37.39 20.10 34.61
N GLY A 6 -36.69 20.64 35.61
CA GLY A 6 -36.44 19.98 36.89
C GLY A 6 -35.39 18.87 36.84
N LEU A 7 -34.52 18.87 35.84
CA LEU A 7 -33.40 17.93 35.73
C LEU A 7 -32.13 18.55 36.31
N GLU A 8 -31.32 17.73 37.00
CA GLU A 8 -30.04 18.21 37.52
C GLU A 8 -29.11 18.50 36.34
N VAL A 9 -28.74 19.78 36.11
CA VAL A 9 -27.52 20.08 35.33
C VAL A 9 -26.33 19.74 36.19
N VAL A 10 -26.04 18.44 36.24
CA VAL A 10 -24.73 17.95 36.62
C VAL A 10 -23.81 18.35 35.48
N ASP A 11 -22.74 19.10 35.78
CA ASP A 11 -21.67 19.34 34.82
C ASP A 11 -21.07 17.97 34.46
N HIS A 12 -21.61 17.34 33.43
CA HIS A 12 -21.10 16.11 32.87
C HIS A 12 -19.80 16.49 32.18
N GLY A 13 -18.71 16.52 32.96
CA GLY A 13 -17.35 16.67 32.43
C GLY A 13 -17.23 15.90 31.11
N GLY A 14 -16.57 16.52 30.13
CA GLY A 14 -16.69 16.21 28.70
C GLY A 14 -16.78 14.71 28.35
N MET A 15 -17.48 14.42 27.24
CA MET A 15 -17.79 13.06 26.78
C MET A 15 -16.59 12.10 26.91
N ALA A 16 -16.85 10.91 27.48
CA ALA A 16 -15.85 9.86 27.59
C ALA A 16 -15.94 8.93 26.37
N ALA A 17 -14.79 8.57 25.79
CA ALA A 17 -14.73 7.58 24.72
C ALA A 17 -14.74 6.16 25.30
N GLU A 18 -15.56 5.28 24.74
CA GLU A 18 -15.50 3.85 25.00
C GLU A 18 -14.31 3.20 24.28
N THR A 19 -13.95 1.97 24.67
CA THR A 19 -12.90 1.21 23.99
C THR A 19 -13.28 1.01 22.52
N PRO A 20 -12.48 1.51 21.57
CA PRO A 20 -12.83 1.41 20.17
C PRO A 20 -12.70 -0.04 19.68
N VAL A 21 -13.53 -0.42 18.72
CA VAL A 21 -13.56 -1.76 18.13
C VAL A 21 -13.17 -1.67 16.66
N VAL A 22 -12.31 -2.58 16.20
CA VAL A 22 -11.99 -2.74 14.78
C VAL A 22 -12.79 -3.92 14.24
N ALA A 23 -13.60 -3.67 13.22
CA ALA A 23 -14.36 -4.71 12.51
C ALA A 23 -14.52 -4.31 11.04
N GLU A 24 -14.46 -5.28 10.12
CA GLU A 24 -14.72 -5.05 8.69
C GLU A 24 -13.88 -3.91 8.07
N GLY A 25 -12.63 -3.74 8.52
CA GLY A 25 -11.74 -2.67 8.04
C GLY A 25 -12.12 -1.25 8.51
N ARG A 26 -12.96 -1.14 9.54
CA ARG A 26 -13.42 0.13 10.11
C ARG A 26 -13.16 0.20 11.60
N LEU A 27 -12.82 1.40 12.08
CA LEU A 27 -12.71 1.71 13.50
C LEU A 27 -14.01 2.34 13.99
N TYR A 28 -14.63 1.71 14.98
CA TYR A 28 -15.85 2.17 15.63
C TYR A 28 -15.49 2.73 17.01
N ALA A 29 -15.77 4.00 17.24
CA ALA A 29 -15.60 4.65 18.53
C ALA A 29 -16.92 5.29 18.97
N ALA A 30 -17.40 4.89 20.14
CA ALA A 30 -18.55 5.53 20.77
C ALA A 30 -18.07 6.53 21.83
N THR A 31 -18.74 7.66 21.90
CA THR A 31 -18.60 8.62 23.02
C THR A 31 -19.90 8.61 23.80
N VAL A 32 -19.81 8.53 25.11
CA VAL A 32 -20.98 8.54 26.01
C VAL A 32 -20.77 9.54 27.16
N PRO A 33 -21.84 10.13 27.69
CA PRO A 33 -21.76 10.92 28.90
C PRO A 33 -21.20 10.06 30.06
N PRO A 34 -20.35 10.62 30.95
CA PRO A 34 -19.71 9.86 32.04
C PRO A 34 -20.69 9.25 33.05
N THR A 35 -21.95 9.69 33.08
CA THR A 35 -23.02 9.17 33.95
C THR A 35 -23.99 8.25 33.22
N ALA A 36 -23.71 7.91 31.96
CA ALA A 36 -24.54 7.01 31.18
C ALA A 36 -24.44 5.59 31.76
N SER A 37 -25.36 5.21 32.64
CA SER A 37 -25.64 3.79 32.81
C SER A 37 -26.17 3.27 31.48
N THR A 38 -25.61 2.19 30.95
CA THR A 38 -25.99 1.53 29.68
C THR A 38 -27.45 1.06 29.60
N ASN A 39 -28.26 1.39 30.62
CA ASN A 39 -29.69 1.17 30.71
C ASN A 39 -30.46 2.36 30.10
N ASP A 40 -30.53 2.36 28.78
CA ASP A 40 -31.60 2.91 27.91
C ASP A 40 -31.91 4.42 27.83
N VAL A 41 -31.34 5.33 28.64
CA VAL A 41 -31.70 6.77 28.52
C VAL A 41 -30.56 7.70 28.06
N TYR A 42 -29.30 7.32 28.25
CA TYR A 42 -28.15 8.20 27.96
C TYR A 42 -27.43 7.94 26.63
N THR A 43 -27.79 6.89 25.89
CA THR A 43 -27.27 6.63 24.54
C THR A 43 -27.76 7.66 23.52
N ALA A 44 -28.86 8.38 23.79
CA ALA A 44 -29.37 9.46 22.93
C ALA A 44 -28.40 10.65 22.79
N TYR A 45 -27.46 10.80 23.73
CA TYR A 45 -26.43 11.85 23.71
C TYR A 45 -25.06 11.33 23.26
N GLY A 46 -24.96 10.04 22.94
CA GLY A 46 -23.73 9.44 22.46
C GLY A 46 -23.54 9.66 20.97
N ASN A 47 -22.28 9.79 20.55
CA ASN A 47 -21.93 9.83 19.13
C ASN A 47 -21.18 8.56 18.75
N LEU A 48 -21.59 7.94 17.64
CA LEU A 48 -20.81 6.90 16.98
C LEU A 48 -19.96 7.54 15.88
N HIS A 49 -18.64 7.45 16.03
CA HIS A 49 -17.70 7.80 14.99
C HIS A 49 -17.25 6.51 14.29
N VAL A 50 -17.41 6.48 12.97
CA VAL A 50 -16.90 5.41 12.12
C VAL A 50 -15.80 6.00 11.25
N LEU A 51 -14.57 5.54 11.44
CA LEU A 51 -13.47 5.86 10.55
C LEU A 51 -13.27 4.68 9.61
N ALA A 52 -13.44 4.95 8.31
CA ALA A 52 -13.06 4.00 7.28
C ALA A 52 -11.53 3.98 7.15
N GLY A 53 -10.97 2.80 6.92
CA GLY A 53 -9.61 2.71 6.40
C GLY A 53 -9.50 3.40 5.04
N SER A 54 -8.33 3.99 4.76
CA SER A 54 -7.94 4.42 3.42
C SER A 54 -7.07 3.34 2.78
N GLY A 55 -7.15 3.19 1.45
CA GLY A 55 -6.13 2.48 0.68
C GLY A 55 -4.80 3.23 0.63
N GLU A 56 -4.81 4.51 1.00
CA GLU A 56 -3.63 5.36 1.10
C GLU A 56 -2.86 5.05 2.40
N ARG A 57 -1.60 4.62 2.29
CA ARG A 57 -0.71 4.40 3.44
C ARG A 57 -0.48 5.77 4.14
N PRO A 58 -0.62 5.89 5.47
CA PRO A 58 -0.35 7.15 6.20
C PRO A 58 1.07 7.64 5.93
N PRO A 59 1.40 8.94 6.02
CA PRO A 59 2.79 9.40 5.91
C PRO A 59 3.66 8.79 7.00
N ALA A 60 4.96 8.62 6.76
CA ALA A 60 5.89 7.91 7.66
C ALA A 60 5.83 8.39 9.13
N GLU A 61 5.66 9.70 9.33
CA GLU A 61 5.53 10.37 10.64
C GLU A 61 4.30 9.94 11.46
N ARG A 62 3.31 9.33 10.80
CA ARG A 62 2.04 8.87 11.37
C ARG A 62 1.97 7.35 11.48
N ARG A 63 3.03 6.64 11.12
CA ARG A 63 3.13 5.18 11.25
C ARG A 63 3.76 4.83 12.60
N PHE A 64 3.43 3.66 13.14
CA PHE A 64 4.19 3.12 14.27
C PHE A 64 5.66 2.97 13.85
N GLY A 65 6.59 3.36 14.73
CA GLY A 65 8.01 3.41 14.43
C GLY A 65 8.57 2.04 14.05
N GLU A 66 9.59 2.06 13.19
CA GLU A 66 10.29 0.91 12.58
C GLU A 66 10.73 -0.18 13.57
N SER A 67 10.85 0.15 14.86
CA SER A 67 11.40 -0.75 15.87
C SER A 67 10.57 -2.00 16.16
N ASP A 68 9.30 -2.03 15.74
CA ASP A 68 8.39 -3.17 15.91
C ASP A 68 7.94 -3.80 14.56
N ARG A 69 8.46 -3.33 13.41
CA ARG A 69 8.23 -4.02 12.14
C ARG A 69 9.13 -5.26 12.09
N PRO A 70 8.65 -6.41 11.55
CA PRO A 70 9.59 -7.44 11.10
C PRO A 70 10.60 -6.74 10.19
N GLU A 71 11.89 -7.05 10.33
CA GLU A 71 12.94 -6.34 9.59
C GLU A 71 12.59 -6.29 8.11
N ASP A 72 12.28 -5.09 7.65
CA ASP A 72 11.85 -4.86 6.28
C ASP A 72 13.05 -5.16 5.39
N GLU A 73 12.96 -6.25 4.63
CA GLU A 73 14.03 -6.61 3.71
C GLU A 73 14.12 -5.49 2.67
N PRO A 74 15.32 -4.91 2.44
CA PRO A 74 15.43 -3.82 1.49
C PRO A 74 14.94 -4.28 0.12
N VAL A 75 14.02 -3.52 -0.46
CA VAL A 75 13.58 -3.72 -1.84
C VAL A 75 14.77 -3.63 -2.78
N SER A 76 14.88 -4.59 -3.69
CA SER A 76 15.90 -4.59 -4.74
C SER A 76 15.29 -5.06 -6.05
N ALA A 77 15.52 -4.29 -7.11
CA ALA A 77 15.09 -4.61 -8.46
C ALA A 77 16.23 -5.23 -9.24
N CYS A 78 15.94 -6.32 -9.94
CA CYS A 78 16.84 -6.89 -10.92
C CYS A 78 16.06 -7.58 -12.04
N ILE A 79 16.72 -7.69 -13.19
CA ILE A 79 16.14 -8.21 -14.42
C ILE A 79 17.06 -9.32 -14.93
N GLU A 80 16.51 -10.51 -15.07
CA GLU A 80 17.11 -11.60 -15.84
C GLU A 80 16.47 -11.64 -17.23
N THR A 81 17.23 -12.07 -18.24
CA THR A 81 16.76 -12.12 -19.63
C THR A 81 17.04 -13.48 -20.24
N ASP A 82 16.05 -14.05 -20.92
CA ASP A 82 16.19 -15.26 -21.72
C ASP A 82 15.61 -15.06 -23.14
N PRO A 83 16.40 -15.26 -24.19
CA PRO A 83 17.87 -15.41 -24.17
C PRO A 83 18.58 -14.17 -23.60
N SER A 84 19.82 -14.36 -23.14
CA SER A 84 20.67 -13.25 -22.68
C SER A 84 20.90 -12.21 -23.77
N LEU A 85 20.80 -10.92 -23.44
CA LEU A 85 21.00 -9.81 -24.39
C LEU A 85 22.42 -9.71 -24.97
N ASP A 86 23.41 -10.34 -24.31
CA ASP A 86 24.79 -10.43 -24.81
C ASP A 86 25.01 -11.65 -25.72
N ALA A 87 24.01 -12.53 -25.88
CA ALA A 87 24.09 -13.67 -26.78
C ALA A 87 24.16 -13.18 -28.24
N CYS A 88 25.07 -13.74 -29.03
CA CYS A 88 25.16 -13.39 -30.45
C CYS A 88 23.98 -13.97 -31.26
N GLY A 89 23.48 -13.20 -32.22
CA GLY A 89 22.44 -13.64 -33.14
C GLY A 89 21.02 -13.43 -32.61
N LEU A 90 20.80 -12.34 -31.85
CA LEU A 90 19.47 -11.81 -31.61
C LEU A 90 19.04 -11.04 -32.85
N ASP A 91 18.04 -11.55 -33.55
CA ASP A 91 17.49 -10.95 -34.75
C ASP A 91 16.24 -10.12 -34.41
N ALA A 92 15.94 -9.14 -35.27
CA ALA A 92 14.69 -8.40 -35.20
C ALA A 92 13.48 -9.35 -35.26
N GLY A 93 12.53 -9.16 -34.35
CA GLY A 93 11.35 -10.00 -34.23
C GLY A 93 11.49 -11.18 -33.26
N ASP A 94 12.69 -11.44 -32.74
CA ASP A 94 12.88 -12.45 -31.69
C ASP A 94 12.15 -12.05 -30.41
N ALA A 95 11.69 -13.05 -29.67
CA ALA A 95 11.09 -12.86 -28.35
C ALA A 95 12.15 -12.99 -27.26
N VAL A 96 12.17 -12.04 -26.34
CA VAL A 96 12.99 -12.08 -25.12
C VAL A 96 12.06 -12.03 -23.92
N GLU A 97 12.19 -13.01 -23.03
CA GLU A 97 11.56 -13.03 -21.72
C GLU A 97 12.39 -12.21 -20.74
N LEU A 98 11.73 -11.30 -20.02
CA LEU A 98 12.30 -10.52 -18.93
C LEU A 98 11.66 -11.01 -17.65
N ASP A 99 12.49 -11.39 -16.69
CA ASP A 99 12.08 -11.98 -15.42
C ASP A 99 12.61 -11.16 -14.25
N ALA A 100 11.74 -10.87 -13.28
CA ALA A 100 12.09 -10.13 -12.06
C ALA A 100 12.32 -11.05 -10.85
N GLY A 101 12.36 -12.37 -11.01
CA GLY A 101 12.42 -13.35 -9.93
C GLY A 101 13.68 -13.28 -9.06
N CYS A 102 14.73 -12.61 -9.53
CA CYS A 102 15.91 -12.31 -8.72
C CYS A 102 15.69 -11.13 -7.73
N SER A 103 14.58 -10.39 -7.86
CA SER A 103 14.27 -9.18 -7.07
C SER A 103 13.88 -9.56 -5.65
N SER A 104 13.99 -8.60 -4.72
CA SER A 104 13.63 -8.78 -3.31
C SER A 104 12.69 -7.68 -2.81
N GLY A 105 11.94 -8.00 -1.76
CA GLY A 105 11.00 -7.10 -1.10
C GLY A 105 9.86 -7.89 -0.45
N THR A 106 9.22 -7.32 0.56
CA THR A 106 8.03 -7.90 1.19
C THR A 106 6.82 -7.69 0.28
N ASP A 107 6.11 -8.74 -0.16
CA ASP A 107 4.92 -8.63 -1.04
C ASP A 107 5.11 -7.69 -2.26
N PRO A 108 6.09 -7.96 -3.15
CA PRO A 108 6.46 -7.03 -4.22
C PRO A 108 5.40 -6.92 -5.34
N ASP A 109 5.13 -5.70 -5.78
CA ASP A 109 4.43 -5.35 -7.03
C ASP A 109 5.48 -5.03 -8.11
N PHE A 110 5.29 -5.62 -9.29
CA PHE A 110 6.20 -5.49 -10.43
C PHE A 110 5.54 -4.71 -11.56
N VAL A 111 6.12 -3.55 -11.89
CA VAL A 111 5.67 -2.68 -12.98
C VAL A 111 6.79 -2.50 -13.98
N TRP A 112 6.50 -2.79 -15.24
CA TRP A 112 7.44 -2.70 -16.35
C TRP A 112 7.00 -1.59 -17.30
N GLU A 113 7.91 -0.69 -17.62
CA GLU A 113 7.74 0.31 -18.68
C GLU A 113 8.58 -0.13 -19.89
N ALA A 114 7.91 -0.48 -20.99
CA ALA A 114 8.55 -0.87 -22.24
C ALA A 114 7.95 -0.07 -23.40
N ASP A 115 8.76 0.77 -24.05
CA ASP A 115 8.34 1.62 -25.19
C ASP A 115 7.14 2.55 -24.89
N GLY A 116 6.96 2.92 -23.62
CA GLY A 116 5.87 3.77 -23.16
C GLY A 116 4.55 3.02 -22.86
N ASP A 117 4.56 1.68 -22.95
CA ASP A 117 3.49 0.83 -22.45
C ASP A 117 3.84 0.27 -21.06
N GLU A 118 2.91 0.43 -20.12
CA GLU A 118 2.97 -0.18 -18.79
C GLU A 118 2.52 -1.65 -18.87
N LYS A 119 3.30 -2.56 -18.30
CA LYS A 119 2.96 -3.97 -18.08
C LYS A 119 3.16 -4.33 -16.61
N ARG A 120 2.47 -5.37 -16.15
CA ARG A 120 2.51 -5.84 -14.76
C ARG A 120 2.72 -7.35 -14.69
N GLY A 121 3.36 -7.79 -13.61
CA GLY A 121 3.65 -9.21 -13.33
C GLY A 121 5.14 -9.47 -13.13
N GLU A 122 5.47 -10.62 -12.53
CA GLU A 122 6.86 -11.03 -12.27
C GLU A 122 7.69 -11.19 -13.54
N SER A 123 7.07 -11.57 -14.66
CA SER A 123 7.72 -11.66 -15.95
C SER A 123 6.88 -11.08 -17.09
N ILE A 124 7.57 -10.58 -18.12
CA ILE A 124 6.97 -10.08 -19.37
C ILE A 124 7.76 -10.58 -20.58
N VAL A 125 7.12 -10.60 -21.74
CA VAL A 125 7.80 -10.84 -23.02
C VAL A 125 7.85 -9.54 -23.82
N VAL A 126 9.01 -9.26 -24.40
CA VAL A 126 9.21 -8.19 -25.38
C VAL A 126 9.76 -8.75 -26.68
N THR A 127 9.59 -7.98 -27.75
CA THR A 127 10.09 -8.34 -29.08
C THR A 127 11.28 -7.46 -29.42
N VAL A 128 12.35 -8.05 -29.96
CA VAL A 128 13.53 -7.31 -30.43
C VAL A 128 13.10 -6.36 -31.55
N PRO A 129 13.38 -5.04 -31.43
CA PRO A 129 12.91 -4.07 -32.40
C PRO A 129 13.58 -4.24 -33.77
N GLU A 130 12.85 -3.93 -34.85
CA GLU A 130 13.38 -3.94 -36.23
C GLU A 130 14.54 -2.95 -36.43
N CYS A 131 14.51 -1.85 -35.69
CA CYS A 131 15.57 -0.85 -35.69
C CYS A 131 15.67 -0.14 -34.34
N GLY A 132 16.88 0.29 -33.99
CA GLY A 132 17.12 1.02 -32.75
C GLY A 132 17.21 0.08 -31.55
N ASN A 133 16.81 0.59 -30.38
CA ASN A 133 16.81 -0.15 -29.13
C ASN A 133 15.50 0.08 -28.39
N LEU A 134 15.06 -0.95 -27.67
CA LEU A 134 13.93 -0.91 -26.75
C LEU A 134 14.50 -0.79 -25.33
N ALA A 135 14.28 0.35 -24.69
CA ALA A 135 14.59 0.51 -23.27
C ALA A 135 13.43 -0.04 -22.44
N VAL A 136 13.75 -0.94 -21.50
CA VAL A 136 12.78 -1.49 -20.54
C VAL A 136 13.22 -1.12 -19.13
N THR A 137 12.28 -0.60 -18.33
CA THR A 137 12.49 -0.27 -16.92
C THR A 137 11.55 -1.08 -16.04
N LEU A 138 12.10 -1.83 -15.09
CA LEU A 138 11.36 -2.45 -14.00
C LEU A 138 11.34 -1.52 -12.80
N THR A 139 10.15 -1.34 -12.21
CA THR A 139 9.96 -0.77 -10.88
C THR A 139 9.38 -1.85 -9.98
N VAL A 140 10.08 -2.15 -8.89
CA VAL A 140 9.63 -3.05 -7.83
C VAL A 140 9.17 -2.20 -6.66
N THR A 141 7.97 -2.44 -6.16
CA THR A 141 7.40 -1.75 -4.99
C THR A 141 7.02 -2.78 -3.95
N ASP A 142 7.56 -2.73 -2.74
CA ASP A 142 7.14 -3.65 -1.68
C ASP A 142 5.77 -3.25 -1.07
N GLY A 143 5.23 -4.11 -0.19
CA GLY A 143 3.94 -3.91 0.48
C GLY A 143 3.94 -2.71 1.44
N ASP A 144 5.12 -2.21 1.80
CA ASP A 144 5.27 -0.96 2.52
C ASP A 144 5.28 0.22 1.52
N GLY A 145 5.67 0.04 0.27
CA GLY A 145 5.70 1.08 -0.74
C GLY A 145 7.08 1.71 -0.91
N ASP A 146 8.11 1.07 -0.38
CA ASP A 146 9.49 1.34 -0.75
C ASP A 146 9.74 0.75 -2.15
N THR A 147 10.58 1.43 -2.93
CA THR A 147 10.75 1.11 -4.36
C THR A 147 12.21 1.01 -4.77
N ASP A 148 12.51 0.09 -5.69
CA ASP A 148 13.77 0.06 -6.44
C ASP A 148 13.52 -0.12 -7.94
N THR A 149 14.50 0.25 -8.76
CA THR A 149 14.38 0.20 -10.23
C THR A 149 15.58 -0.44 -10.91
N ALA A 150 15.32 -1.17 -11.99
CA ALA A 150 16.32 -1.77 -12.86
C ALA A 150 16.00 -1.49 -14.33
N SER A 151 17.01 -1.45 -15.19
CA SER A 151 16.81 -1.17 -16.61
C SER A 151 17.68 -2.05 -17.51
N VAL A 152 17.14 -2.43 -18.65
CA VAL A 152 17.85 -3.14 -19.72
C VAL A 152 17.53 -2.53 -21.07
N VAL A 153 18.41 -2.78 -22.05
CA VAL A 153 18.27 -2.28 -23.41
C VAL A 153 18.29 -3.47 -24.36
N VAL A 154 17.17 -3.69 -25.06
CA VAL A 154 16.99 -4.79 -26.02
C VAL A 154 17.24 -4.28 -27.43
N SER A 155 18.14 -4.94 -28.17
CA SER A 155 18.45 -4.63 -29.56
C SER A 155 19.01 -5.85 -30.28
N ALA A 156 18.83 -5.91 -31.60
CA ALA A 156 19.47 -6.93 -32.43
C ALA A 156 21.00 -6.79 -32.42
N ASN A 157 21.74 -7.90 -32.55
CA ASN A 157 23.21 -7.93 -32.41
C ASN A 157 23.98 -8.86 -33.37
#